data_AF-Q4TJ16-F1
#
_entry.id   AF-Q4TJ16-F1
#
_cell.length_a   1.000
_cell.length_b   1.000
_cell.length_c   1.000
_cell.angle_alpha   90.00
_cell.angle_beta   90.00
_cell.angle_gamma   90.00
#
_symmetry.space_group_name_H-M   'P 1'
#
loop_
_entity.id
_entity.type
_entity.pdbx_description
1 polymer ?
#
loop_
_entity_poly.entity_id
_entity_poly.type
_entity_poly.pdbx_seq_one_letter_code
_entity_poly.pdbx_strand_id
1 'polypeptide(L)' 'QIEDGGKAAVCAKLKVGDELININGSTLYGSRQEALILIKGSFRILKLTVRR' A
#
# COMPACT_ATOMS: atom_id res chain seq x y z
N GLN A 1 2.98 -9.41 6.80
CA GLN A 1 2.14 -10.50 6.26
C GLN A 1 1.03 -9.90 5.43
N ILE A 2 0.56 -10.62 4.40
CA ILE A 2 -0.62 -10.22 3.63
C ILE A 2 -1.84 -10.86 4.30
N GLU A 3 -2.87 -10.06 4.57
CA GLU A 3 -4.10 -10.53 5.21
C GLU A 3 -4.98 -11.28 4.18
N ASP A 4 -5.40 -12.50 4.53
CA ASP A 4 -6.28 -13.32 3.72
C ASP A 4 -7.64 -12.65 3.49
N GLY A 5 -8.12 -12.65 2.25
CA GLY A 5 -9.34 -11.94 1.86
C GLY A 5 -9.20 -10.41 1.78
N GLY A 6 -8.06 -9.84 2.19
CA GLY A 6 -7.77 -8.42 2.05
C GLY A 6 -7.54 -7.99 0.59
N LYS A 7 -7.65 -6.69 0.31
CA LYS A 7 -7.47 -6.14 -1.06
C LYS A 7 -6.10 -6.48 -1.65
N ALA A 8 -5.05 -6.52 -0.81
CA ALA A 8 -3.70 -6.90 -1.23
C ALA A 8 -3.61 -8.38 -1.65
N ALA A 9 -4.28 -9.28 -0.93
CA ALA A 9 -4.38 -10.69 -1.29
C ALA A 9 -5.14 -10.87 -2.62
N VAL A 10 -6.31 -10.21 -2.75
CA VAL A 10 -7.13 -10.28 -3.98
C VAL A 10 -6.39 -9.71 -5.19
N CYS A 11 -5.60 -8.65 -5.01
CA CYS A 11 -4.80 -8.08 -6.09
C CYS A 11 -3.69 -9.04 -6.56
N ALA A 12 -3.15 -9.88 -5.67
CA ALA A 12 -2.09 -10.85 -5.92
C ALA A 12 -0.79 -10.28 -6.55
N LYS A 13 -0.62 -8.95 -6.58
CA LYS A 13 0.56 -8.27 -7.13
C LYS A 13 1.62 -7.92 -6.07
N LEU A 14 1.16 -7.69 -4.84
CA LEU A 14 2.00 -7.38 -3.69
C LEU A 14 2.53 -8.68 -3.09
N LYS A 15 3.81 -8.68 -2.72
CA LYS A 15 4.45 -9.80 -2.01
C LYS A 15 4.97 -9.35 -0.65
N VAL A 16 5.07 -10.31 0.27
CA VAL A 16 5.75 -10.07 1.54
C VAL A 16 7.22 -9.75 1.23
N GLY A 17 7.71 -8.64 1.78
CA GLY A 17 9.05 -8.12 1.49
C GLY A 17 9.05 -6.89 0.58
N ASP A 18 7.98 -6.67 -0.21
CA ASP A 18 7.85 -5.45 -1.02
C ASP A 18 7.76 -4.21 -0.12
N GLU A 19 8.56 -3.18 -0.44
CA GLU A 19 8.55 -1.92 0.29
C GLU A 19 7.65 -0.90 -0.41
N LEU A 20 6.70 -0.34 0.33
CA LEU A 20 5.83 0.74 -0.14
C LEU A 20 6.59 2.07 -0.17
N ILE A 21 6.84 2.57 -1.37
CA ILE A 21 7.55 3.85 -1.58
C ILE A 21 6.60 5.00 -1.92
N ASN A 22 5.40 4.71 -2.44
CA ASN A 22 4.48 5.76 -2.84
C ASN A 22 3.01 5.29 -2.80
N ILE A 23 2.11 6.16 -2.34
CA ILE A 23 0.65 5.95 -2.31
C ILE A 23 -0.04 7.11 -3.04
N ASN A 24 -0.75 6.81 -4.11
CA ASN A 24 -1.51 7.78 -4.92
C ASN A 24 -0.69 8.97 -5.44
N GLY A 25 0.63 8.82 -5.61
CA GLY A 25 1.55 9.89 -6.03
C GLY A 25 2.32 10.52 -4.86
N SER A 26 1.88 10.31 -3.62
CA SER A 26 2.58 10.78 -2.42
C SER A 26 3.69 9.81 -2.01
N THR A 27 4.93 10.31 -1.98
CA THR A 27 6.08 9.56 -1.49
C THR A 27 5.92 9.27 -0.01
N LEU A 28 6.18 8.02 0.38
CA LEU A 28 6.22 7.61 1.78
C LEU A 28 7.62 7.77 2.33
N TYR A 29 7.72 8.24 3.57
CA TYR A 29 9.00 8.37 4.29
C TYR A 29 9.22 7.24 5.31
N GLY A 30 8.56 6.10 5.10
CA GLY A 30 8.64 4.93 5.98
C GLY A 30 7.75 4.97 7.21
N SER A 31 6.94 6.02 7.40
CA SER A 31 6.00 6.11 8.52
C SER A 31 4.74 5.29 8.29
N ARG A 32 4.47 4.34 9.19
CA ARG A 32 3.23 3.55 9.15
C ARG A 32 1.98 4.42 9.30
N GLN A 33 2.02 5.46 10.13
CA GLN A 33 0.87 6.36 10.33
C GLN A 33 0.56 7.14 9.06
N GLU A 34 1.58 7.64 8.37
CA GLU A 34 1.43 8.32 7.09
C GLU A 34 0.73 7.42 6.06
N ALA A 35 1.20 6.18 5.91
CA ALA A 35 0.58 5.22 5.02
C ALA A 35 -0.90 4.97 5.36
N LEU A 36 -1.24 4.83 6.65
CA LEU A 36 -2.63 4.65 7.09
C LEU A 36 -3.52 5.84 6.75
N ILE A 37 -3.03 7.06 6.94
CA ILE A 37 -3.78 8.29 6.62
C ILE A 37 -4.08 8.34 5.12
N LEU A 38 -3.08 8.12 4.28
CA LEU A 38 -3.22 8.14 2.82
C LEU A 38 -4.16 7.03 2.31
N ILE A 39 -4.06 5.83 2.87
CA ILE A 39 -4.94 4.71 2.51
C ILE A 39 -6.39 4.99 2.92
N LYS A 40 -6.62 5.45 4.15
CA LYS A 40 -7.98 5.75 4.64
C LYS A 40 -8.61 6.94 3.93
N GLY A 41 -7.81 7.93 3.54
CA GLY A 41 -8.26 9.06 2.72
C GLY A 41 -8.51 8.67 1.25
N SER A 42 -8.00 7.52 0.80
CA SER A 42 -8.28 7.02 -0.55
C SER A 42 -9.68 6.41 -0.63
N PHE A 43 -10.40 6.72 -1.69
CA PHE A 43 -11.80 6.28 -1.82
C PHE A 43 -11.93 5.04 -2.71
N ARG A 44 -11.87 5.21 -4.04
CA ARG A 44 -12.14 4.13 -5.01
C ARG A 44 -10.90 3.42 -5.53
N ILE A 45 -9.81 4.15 -5.74
CA ILE A 45 -8.60 3.62 -6.35
C ILE A 45 -7.42 3.92 -5.44
N LEU A 46 -6.64 2.87 -5.16
CA LEU A 46 -5.38 2.97 -4.42
C LEU A 46 -4.26 2.57 -5.37
N LYS A 47 -3.47 3.55 -5.82
CA LYS A 47 -2.27 3.33 -6.63
C LYS A 47 -1.08 3.19 -5.68
N LEU A 48 -0.42 2.05 -5.73
CA LEU A 48 0.74 1.74 -4.90
C LEU A 48 1.95 1.59 -5.82
N THR A 49 3.04 2.23 -5.45
CA THR A 49 4.36 1.94 -6.03
C THR A 49 5.18 1.23 -4.99
N VAL A 50 5.77 0.10 -5.37
CA VAL A 50 6.61 -0.71 -4.48
C VAL A 50 8.00 -0.92 -5.06
N ARG A 51 8.97 -1.10 -4.17
CA ARG A 51 10.32 -1.57 -4.49
C ARG A 51 10.44 -3.04 -4.07
N ARG A 52 11.07 -3.85 -4.93
CA ARG A 52 11.39 -5.26 -4.69
C ARG A 52 12.88 -5.42 -4.45
#